data_AF-A0A8J7DMC4-F1
#
_entry.id   AF-A0A8J7DMC4-F1
#
_cell.length_a   1.000
_cell.length_b   1.000
_cell.length_c   1.000
_cell.angle_alpha   90.00
_cell.angle_beta   90.00
_cell.angle_gamma   90.00
#
_symmetry.space_group_name_H-M   'P 1'
#
loop_
_entity.id
_entity.type
_entity.pdbx_description
1 polymer ?
#
loop_
_entity_poly.entity_id
_entity_poly.type
_entity_poly.pdbx_seq_one_letter_code
_entity_poly.pdbx_strand_id
1 'polypeptide(L)' 'PAQPSREPIHITIIGSATGIDMVIKILHRLGFAEARAWSKPQIDPNTGRPMRVLTKWLRH' A
#
# COMPACT_ATOMS: atom_id res chain seq x y z
N PRO A 1 2.35 15.58 27.77
CA PRO A 1 1.48 15.48 26.56
C PRO A 1 1.51 14.06 25.99
N ALA A 2 0.37 13.37 25.96
CA ALA A 2 0.26 12.05 25.32
C ALA A 2 0.46 12.22 23.81
N GLN A 3 1.39 11.48 23.21
CA GLN A 3 1.56 11.48 21.76
C GLN A 3 0.26 10.97 21.12
N PRO A 4 -0.25 11.59 20.04
CA PRO A 4 -1.44 11.08 19.36
C PRO A 4 -1.18 9.63 18.96
N SER A 5 -2.04 8.71 19.40
CA SER A 5 -1.91 7.28 19.13
C SER A 5 -1.98 7.06 17.62
N ARG A 6 -0.83 6.79 17.00
CA ARG A 6 -0.75 6.48 15.58
C ARG A 6 -1.02 5.00 15.40
N GLU A 7 -2.02 4.67 14.59
CA GLU A 7 -2.35 3.28 14.27
C GLU A 7 -1.57 2.84 13.02
N PRO A 8 -0.72 1.79 13.11
CA PRO A 8 -0.05 1.25 11.93
C PRO A 8 -1.05 0.42 11.11
N ILE A 9 -1.20 0.77 9.85
CA ILE A 9 -1.93 -0.03 8.86
C ILE A 9 -0.94 -0.70 7.91
N HIS A 10 -1.27 -1.93 7.52
CA HIS A 10 -0.55 -2.74 6.55
C HIS A 10 -1.51 -3.10 5.42
N ILE A 11 -1.28 -2.57 4.23
CA ILE A 11 -2.13 -2.79 3.06
C ILE A 11 -1.38 -3.64 2.05
N THR A 12 -2.02 -4.72 1.62
CA THR A 12 -1.51 -5.61 0.58
C THR A 12 -2.46 -5.63 -0.60
N ILE A 13 -1.93 -5.40 -1.80
CA ILE A 13 -2.69 -5.52 -3.05
C ILE A 13 -2.07 -6.67 -3.84
N ILE A 14 -2.90 -7.65 -4.24
CA ILE A 14 -2.50 -8.81 -5.04
C ILE A 14 -3.36 -8.82 -6.31
N GLY A 15 -2.75 -9.00 -7.48
CA GLY A 15 -3.46 -8.95 -8.75
C GLY A 15 -2.53 -8.87 -9.96
N SER A 16 -3.04 -8.41 -11.10
CA SER A 16 -2.19 -8.14 -12.27
C SER A 16 -1.33 -6.90 -12.03
N ALA A 17 -0.13 -6.84 -12.64
CA ALA A 17 0.76 -5.69 -12.53
C ALA A 17 0.06 -4.38 -12.94
N THR A 18 -0.67 -4.39 -14.07
CA THR A 18 -1.43 -3.23 -14.56
C THR A 18 -2.52 -2.79 -13.58
N GLY A 19 -3.27 -3.74 -13.01
CA GLY A 19 -4.33 -3.44 -12.04
C GLY A 19 -3.77 -2.84 -10.76
N ILE A 20 -2.66 -3.39 -10.26
CA ILE A 20 -1.95 -2.87 -9.09
C ILE A 20 -1.47 -1.45 -9.33
N ASP A 21 -0.80 -1.18 -10.45
CA ASP A 21 -0.31 0.16 -10.78
C ASP A 21 -1.45 1.18 -10.92
N MET A 22 -2.60 0.75 -11.47
CA MET A 22 -3.79 1.58 -11.53
C MET A 22 -4.31 1.95 -10.13
N VAL A 23 -4.43 0.97 -9.23
CA VAL A 23 -4.88 1.22 -7.84
C VAL A 23 -3.90 2.14 -7.11
N ILE A 24 -2.59 1.90 -7.23
CA ILE A 24 -1.56 2.76 -6.61
C ILE A 24 -1.67 4.20 -7.12
N LYS A 25 -1.86 4.39 -8.44
CA LYS A 25 -2.04 5.73 -9.03
C LYS A 25 -3.31 6.42 -8.52
N ILE A 26 -4.41 5.70 -8.36
CA ILE A 26 -5.66 6.25 -7.79
C ILE A 26 -5.43 6.69 -6.35
N LEU A 27 -4.88 5.81 -5.51
CA LEU A 27 -4.60 6.12 -4.09
C LEU A 27 -3.61 7.29 -3.94
N HIS A 28 -2.66 7.42 -4.87
CA HIS A 28 -1.75 8.57 -4.92
C HIS A 28 -2.50 9.87 -5.20
N ARG A 29 -3.36 9.88 -6.23
CA ARG A 29 -4.18 11.06 -6.57
C ARG A 29 -5.12 11.48 -5.45
N LEU A 30 -5.60 10.52 -4.65
CA LEU A 30 -6.43 10.79 -3.47
C LEU A 30 -5.64 11.31 -2.26
N GLY A 31 -4.31 11.45 -2.36
CA GLY A 31 -3.45 11.85 -1.24
C GLY A 31 -3.33 10.77 -0.16
N PHE A 32 -3.78 9.54 -0.43
CA PHE A 32 -3.75 8.47 0.54
C PHE A 32 -2.32 7.97 0.76
N ALA A 33 -1.54 7.76 -0.30
CA ALA A 33 -0.13 7.35 -0.19
C ALA A 33 0.66 7.73 -1.43
N GLU A 34 1.91 8.17 -1.24
CA GLU A 34 2.86 8.36 -2.33
C GLU A 34 3.08 7.04 -3.09
N ALA A 35 3.19 7.08 -4.43
CA ALA A 35 3.43 5.88 -5.23
C ALA A 35 4.74 5.16 -4.82
N ARG A 36 5.74 5.91 -4.35
CA ARG A 36 7.02 5.41 -3.83
C ARG A 36 6.97 4.85 -2.40
N ALA A 37 5.86 5.04 -1.68
CA ALA A 37 5.70 4.51 -0.34
C ALA A 37 5.39 2.99 -0.35
N TRP A 38 4.93 2.48 -1.49
CA TRP A 38 4.70 1.07 -1.71
C TRP A 38 6.03 0.32 -1.87
N SER A 39 6.07 -0.95 -1.47
CA SER A 39 7.21 -1.86 -1.68
C SER A 39 7.62 -1.94 -3.14
N LYS A 40 8.76 -2.58 -3.45
CA LYS A 40 9.04 -2.99 -4.83
C LYS A 40 8.02 -4.06 -5.28
N PRO A 41 7.76 -4.23 -6.58
CA PRO A 41 6.97 -5.36 -7.07
C PRO A 41 7.48 -6.69 -6.50
N GLN A 42 6.55 -7.49 -6.00
CA GLN A 42 6.78 -8.78 -5.37
C GLN A 42 5.83 -9.82 -5.97
N ILE A 43 6.04 -11.08 -5.63
CA ILE A 43 5.14 -12.19 -5.98
C ILE A 43 4.59 -12.74 -4.68
N ASP A 44 3.26 -12.82 -4.59
CA ASP A 44 2.58 -13.41 -3.44
C ASP A 44 2.88 -14.92 -3.39
N PRO A 45 3.43 -15.45 -2.27
CA PRO A 45 3.81 -16.86 -2.18
C PRO A 45 2.63 -17.82 -2.24
N ASN A 46 1.41 -17.37 -1.93
CA ASN A 46 0.24 -18.23 -1.89
C ASN A 46 -0.43 -18.39 -3.26
N THR A 47 -0.48 -17.31 -4.05
CA THR A 47 -1.18 -17.28 -5.34
C THR A 47 -0.26 -17.21 -6.55
N GLY A 48 1.03 -16.94 -6.36
CA GLY A 48 1.99 -16.71 -7.45
C GLY A 48 1.72 -15.42 -8.24
N ARG A 49 0.82 -14.56 -7.77
CA ARG A 49 0.43 -13.32 -8.46
C ARG A 49 1.30 -12.14 -8.02
N PRO A 50 1.48 -11.13 -8.88
CA PRO A 50 2.08 -9.87 -8.46
C PRO A 50 1.43 -9.28 -7.22
N MET A 51 2.25 -8.71 -6.34
CA MET A 51 1.80 -8.01 -5.14
C MET A 51 2.60 -6.73 -4.86
N ARG A 52 1.98 -5.82 -4.10
CA ARG A 52 2.61 -4.63 -3.50
C ARG A 52 2.11 -4.45 -2.07
N VAL A 53 2.98 -3.94 -1.20
CA VAL A 53 2.70 -3.76 0.22
C VAL A 53 2.96 -2.31 0.63
N LEU A 54 2.11 -1.75 1.48
CA LEU A 54 2.25 -0.42 2.08
C LEU A 54 2.11 -0.51 3.59
N THR A 55 3.09 0.04 4.31
CA THR A 55 2.98 0.32 5.74
C THR A 55 2.78 1.81 5.93
N LYS A 56 1.70 2.21 6.62
CA LYS A 56 1.40 3.62 6.90
C LYS A 56 0.93 3.79 8.33
N TRP A 57 1.18 4.96 8.91
CA TRP A 57 0.63 5.36 10.21
C TRP A 57 -0.57 6.28 9.99
N LEU A 58 -1.75 5.87 10.43
CA LEU A 58 -2.92 6.74 10.45
C LEU A 58 -2.84 7.69 11.65
N ARG A 59 -3.29 8.92 11.43
CA ARG A 59 -3.56 9.88 12.49
C ARG A 59 -5.08 10.04 12.53
N HIS A 60 -5.67 9.78 13.69
CA HIS A 60 -7.06 10.09 14.01
C HIS A 60 -7.16 11.51 14.55
#